data_AF-W6L4K4-F1
#
_entry.id   AF-W6L4K4-F1
#
_cell.length_a   1.000
_cell.length_b   1.000
_cell.length_c   1.000
_cell.angle_alpha   90.00
_cell.angle_beta   90.00
_cell.angle_gamma   90.00
#
_symmetry.space_group_name_H-M   'P 1'
#
loop_
_entity.id
_entity.type
_entity.pdbx_description
1 polymer ?
#
loop_
_entity_poly.entity_id
_entity_poly.type
_entity_poly.pdbx_seq_one_letter_code
_entity_poly.pdbx_strand_id
1 'polypeptide(L)'
;MSTFDVEEMLQQLKNREATDRYSATASISFLQWTYLFPVSRVAGLVLGISLVAILSIVCAALSPKPRMRIQEGLEKAKAGVLTSCLTTRTFTLLIVVWIALIGLSTVFSLMKMAAVQMNSSSTSQVLPKELWGWLMTPPILLFISKFFGALAVWLYALLLGGFLEIGVAASLPVCLPAFYESLCLSGKEPDRSALWVTHAVFFMSLFVTCCMGVPWLTRELRLSVHQIQGYAAHVSYYNRQEYKELKKYKQMVSKKKA
;
A
#
# COMPACT_ATOMS: atom_id res chain seq x y z
N MET A 1 6.61 -44.85 23.41
CA MET A 1 6.08 -43.57 22.94
C MET A 1 6.39 -42.53 23.99
N SER A 2 7.34 -41.65 23.71
CA SER A 2 7.70 -40.55 24.60
C SER A 2 6.57 -39.50 24.55
N THR A 3 6.36 -38.77 25.64
CA THR A 3 5.36 -37.69 25.73
C THR A 3 5.56 -36.61 24.65
N PHE A 4 6.79 -36.49 24.14
CA PHE A 4 7.18 -35.57 23.06
C PHE A 4 6.53 -35.91 21.71
N ASP A 5 6.39 -37.21 21.38
CA ASP A 5 5.72 -37.64 20.14
C ASP A 5 4.22 -37.31 20.15
N VAL A 6 3.59 -37.33 21.33
CA VAL A 6 2.15 -37.07 21.48
C VAL A 6 1.84 -35.58 21.33
N GLU A 7 2.69 -34.70 21.87
CA GLU A 7 2.58 -33.25 21.66
C GLU A 7 2.78 -32.86 20.20
N GLU A 8 3.79 -33.43 19.52
CA GLU A 8 4.04 -33.14 18.11
C GLU A 8 2.87 -33.62 17.23
N MET A 9 2.28 -34.78 17.54
CA MET A 9 1.12 -35.33 16.85
C MET A 9 -0.16 -34.52 17.11
N LEU A 10 -0.37 -34.04 18.35
CA LEU A 10 -1.45 -33.11 18.70
C LEU A 10 -1.30 -31.78 17.98
N GLN A 11 -0.07 -31.28 17.87
CA GLN A 11 0.22 -30.03 17.18
C GLN A 11 0.02 -30.17 15.66
N GLN A 12 0.40 -31.31 15.08
CA GLN A 12 0.10 -31.63 13.68
C GLN A 12 -1.39 -31.79 13.43
N LEU A 13 -2.15 -32.43 14.32
CA LEU A 13 -3.60 -32.55 14.22
C LEU A 13 -4.29 -31.20 14.33
N LYS A 14 -3.86 -30.35 15.28
CA LYS A 14 -4.36 -28.98 15.43
C LYS A 14 -4.05 -28.12 14.19
N ASN A 15 -2.86 -28.29 13.62
CA ASN A 15 -2.48 -27.61 12.37
C ASN A 15 -3.30 -28.13 11.18
N ARG A 16 -3.58 -29.43 11.09
CA ARG A 16 -4.44 -30.01 10.05
C ARG A 16 -5.88 -29.55 10.19
N GLU A 17 -6.46 -29.59 11.39
CA GLU A 17 -7.80 -29.05 11.65
C GLU A 17 -7.89 -27.55 11.36
N ALA A 18 -6.88 -26.76 11.72
CA ALA A 18 -6.83 -25.35 11.36
C ALA A 18 -6.79 -25.19 9.84
N THR A 19 -5.94 -25.93 9.15
CA THR A 19 -5.80 -25.89 7.68
C THR A 19 -7.09 -26.33 6.98
N ASP A 20 -7.77 -27.35 7.48
CA ASP A 20 -9.04 -27.85 6.95
C ASP A 20 -10.18 -26.87 7.22
N ARG A 21 -10.24 -26.22 8.39
CA ARG A 21 -11.20 -25.14 8.66
C ARG A 21 -10.94 -23.90 7.80
N TYR A 22 -9.68 -23.54 7.57
CA TYR A 22 -9.31 -22.46 6.65
C TYR A 22 -9.66 -22.80 5.20
N SER A 23 -9.44 -24.05 4.77
CA SER A 23 -9.81 -24.50 3.42
C SER A 23 -11.32 -24.62 3.24
N ALA A 24 -12.06 -25.04 4.26
CA ALA A 24 -13.52 -25.10 4.24
C ALA A 24 -14.15 -23.69 4.23
N THR A 25 -13.63 -22.76 5.04
CA THR A 25 -14.06 -21.35 5.02
C THR A 25 -13.72 -20.62 3.72
N ALA A 26 -12.65 -21.02 3.02
CA ALA A 26 -12.31 -20.50 1.69
C ALA A 26 -13.27 -20.99 0.58
N SER A 27 -13.99 -22.11 0.78
CA SER A 27 -14.89 -22.71 -0.22
C SER A 27 -16.33 -22.19 -0.21
N ILE A 28 -16.68 -21.32 0.75
CA ILE A 28 -18.05 -20.79 0.90
C ILE A 28 -18.26 -19.66 -0.12
N SER A 29 -19.26 -19.79 -0.99
CA SER A 29 -19.72 -18.65 -1.80
C SER A 29 -20.46 -17.67 -0.91
N PHE A 30 -19.92 -16.47 -0.81
CA PHE A 30 -20.41 -15.39 0.05
C PHE A 30 -21.13 -14.30 -0.75
N LEU A 31 -21.08 -14.34 -2.08
CA LEU A 31 -21.77 -13.39 -2.97
C LEU A 31 -23.28 -13.65 -3.10
N GLN A 32 -23.95 -13.90 -1.97
CA GLN A 32 -25.39 -14.14 -1.90
C GLN A 32 -26.10 -13.01 -1.14
N TRP A 33 -27.34 -12.73 -1.53
CA TRP A 33 -28.18 -11.69 -0.89
C TRP A 33 -28.41 -11.94 0.61
N THR A 34 -28.39 -13.20 1.02
CA THR A 34 -28.49 -13.66 2.41
C THR A 34 -27.40 -13.07 3.29
N TYR A 35 -26.17 -12.91 2.77
CA TYR A 35 -25.02 -12.35 3.49
C TYR A 35 -24.89 -10.83 3.32
N LEU A 36 -25.50 -10.26 2.27
CA LEU A 36 -25.53 -8.80 2.08
C LEU A 36 -26.52 -8.12 3.04
N PHE A 37 -27.69 -8.71 3.27
CA PHE A 37 -28.72 -8.14 4.14
C PHE A 37 -28.22 -7.73 5.54
N PRO A 38 -27.50 -8.59 6.31
CA PRO A 38 -27.00 -8.23 7.63
C PRO A 38 -25.94 -7.11 7.62
N VAL A 39 -25.18 -7.00 6.53
CA VAL A 39 -24.10 -6.01 6.38
C VAL A 39 -24.59 -4.72 5.70
N SER A 40 -25.78 -4.74 5.09
CA SER A 40 -26.31 -3.70 4.20
C SER A 40 -26.16 -2.27 4.72
N ARG A 41 -26.40 -2.03 6.02
CA ARG A 41 -26.25 -0.70 6.63
C ARG A 41 -24.80 -0.21 6.59
N VAL A 42 -23.86 -1.07 6.92
CA VAL A 42 -22.42 -0.76 6.98
C VAL A 42 -21.84 -0.70 5.58
N ALA A 43 -22.21 -1.63 4.70
CA ALA A 43 -21.88 -1.58 3.28
C ALA A 43 -22.39 -0.29 2.64
N GLY A 44 -23.62 0.13 2.95
CA GLY A 44 -24.20 1.38 2.51
C GLY A 44 -23.41 2.61 2.97
N LEU A 45 -22.91 2.62 4.21
CA LEU A 45 -22.03 3.68 4.72
C LEU A 45 -20.68 3.72 3.98
N VAL A 46 -20.03 2.57 3.80
CA VAL A 46 -18.75 2.46 3.08
C VAL A 46 -18.89 2.96 1.64
N LEU A 47 -19.93 2.50 0.94
CA LEU A 47 -20.22 2.92 -0.43
C LEU A 47 -20.64 4.39 -0.50
N GLY A 48 -21.44 4.86 0.45
CA GLY A 48 -21.87 6.26 0.54
C GLY A 48 -20.69 7.22 0.73
N ILE A 49 -19.79 6.94 1.67
CA ILE A 49 -18.57 7.74 1.90
C ILE A 49 -17.67 7.71 0.66
N SER A 50 -17.50 6.54 0.04
CA SER A 50 -16.72 6.40 -1.19
C SER A 50 -17.31 7.22 -2.33
N LEU A 51 -18.64 7.19 -2.49
CA LEU A 51 -19.34 7.96 -3.52
C LEU A 51 -19.21 9.46 -3.31
N VAL A 52 -19.39 9.94 -2.07
CA VAL A 52 -19.22 11.35 -1.72
C VAL A 52 -17.80 11.81 -2.06
N ALA A 53 -16.78 11.04 -1.69
CA ALA A 53 -15.39 11.36 -2.02
C ALA A 53 -15.13 11.38 -3.54
N ILE A 54 -15.64 10.40 -4.27
CA ILE A 54 -15.54 10.35 -5.73
C ILE A 54 -16.18 11.60 -6.35
N LEU A 55 -17.40 11.97 -5.93
CA LEU A 55 -18.09 13.16 -6.42
C LEU A 55 -17.29 14.43 -6.10
N SER A 56 -16.75 14.56 -4.89
CA SER A 56 -15.89 15.70 -4.53
C SER A 56 -14.65 15.78 -5.41
N ILE A 57 -13.99 14.65 -5.66
CA ILE A 57 -12.78 14.58 -6.51
C ILE A 57 -13.11 14.94 -7.97
N VAL A 58 -14.22 14.42 -8.50
CA VAL A 58 -14.67 14.71 -9.87
C VAL A 58 -15.04 16.19 -10.01
N CYS A 59 -15.82 16.73 -9.08
CA CYS A 59 -16.17 18.16 -9.07
C CYS A 59 -14.93 19.06 -8.97
N ALA A 60 -13.96 18.67 -8.14
CA ALA A 60 -12.68 19.36 -8.09
C ALA A 60 -11.94 19.27 -9.42
N ALA A 61 -11.86 18.09 -10.06
CA ALA A 61 -11.14 17.93 -11.33
C ALA A 61 -11.78 18.64 -12.52
N LEU A 62 -13.10 18.90 -12.49
CA LEU A 62 -13.80 19.71 -13.48
C LEU A 62 -13.45 21.21 -13.35
N SER A 63 -13.00 21.65 -12.18
CA SER A 63 -12.64 23.05 -11.95
C SER A 63 -11.23 23.35 -12.49
N PRO A 64 -11.01 24.49 -13.19
CA PRO A 64 -9.74 24.79 -13.83
C PRO A 64 -8.59 25.03 -12.83
N LYS A 65 -8.87 25.69 -11.70
CA LYS A 65 -7.88 26.01 -10.66
C LYS A 65 -7.21 24.76 -10.03
N PRO A 66 -7.96 23.81 -9.45
CA PRO A 66 -7.36 22.60 -8.89
C PRO A 66 -6.72 21.70 -9.95
N ARG A 67 -7.23 21.69 -11.18
CA ARG A 67 -6.59 20.94 -12.29
C ARG A 67 -5.17 21.43 -12.55
N MET A 68 -4.95 22.75 -12.60
CA MET A 68 -3.60 23.33 -12.75
C MET A 68 -2.71 22.98 -11.55
N ARG A 69 -3.23 23.06 -10.32
CA ARG A 69 -2.47 22.70 -9.12
C ARG A 69 -2.03 21.24 -9.09
N ILE A 70 -2.89 20.33 -9.53
CA ILE A 70 -2.54 18.90 -9.62
C ILE A 70 -1.42 18.72 -10.65
N GLN A 71 -1.51 19.38 -11.79
CA GLN A 71 -0.45 19.31 -12.80
C GLN A 71 0.89 19.82 -12.26
N GLU A 72 0.90 21.02 -11.66
CA GLU A 72 2.09 21.58 -11.02
C GLU A 72 2.62 20.67 -9.90
N GLY A 73 1.73 20.05 -9.12
CA GLY A 73 2.07 19.13 -8.05
C GLY A 73 2.77 17.88 -8.59
N LEU A 74 2.22 17.25 -9.64
CA LEU A 74 2.85 16.12 -10.31
C LEU A 74 4.21 16.50 -10.92
N GLU A 75 4.31 17.67 -11.56
CA GLU A 75 5.57 18.16 -12.14
C GLU A 75 6.63 18.39 -11.06
N LYS A 76 6.26 19.02 -9.93
CA LYS A 76 7.14 19.23 -8.77
C LYS A 76 7.58 17.92 -8.12
N ALA A 77 6.74 16.89 -8.17
CA ALA A 77 7.08 15.58 -7.63
C ALA A 77 8.21 14.93 -8.43
N LYS A 78 8.56 15.43 -9.63
CA LYS A 78 9.55 14.83 -10.53
C LYS A 78 9.36 13.31 -10.66
N ALA A 79 8.11 12.86 -10.52
CA ALA A 79 7.77 11.47 -10.60
C ALA A 79 7.74 11.10 -12.07
N GLY A 80 8.91 10.93 -12.68
CA GLY A 80 9.10 10.87 -14.13
C GLY A 80 8.21 9.85 -14.85
N VAL A 81 7.79 8.79 -14.16
CA VAL A 81 6.80 7.82 -14.67
C VAL A 81 5.37 8.33 -14.56
N LEU A 82 5.01 8.98 -13.45
CA LEU A 82 3.71 9.61 -13.22
C LEU A 82 3.49 10.82 -14.15
N THR A 83 4.50 11.65 -14.37
CA THR A 83 4.41 12.82 -15.25
C THR A 83 4.48 12.48 -16.74
N SER A 84 5.16 11.39 -17.12
CA SER A 84 5.19 10.94 -18.52
C SER A 84 3.97 10.11 -18.93
N CYS A 85 3.43 9.27 -18.02
CA CYS A 85 2.28 8.42 -18.34
C CYS A 85 0.92 9.00 -17.94
N LEU A 86 0.83 9.86 -16.93
CA LEU A 86 -0.45 10.31 -16.38
C LEU A 86 -0.64 11.82 -16.55
N THR A 87 -1.53 12.17 -17.48
CA THR A 87 -2.20 13.48 -17.50
C THR A 87 -3.00 13.70 -16.21
N THR A 88 -3.30 14.95 -15.86
CA THR A 88 -4.15 15.29 -14.71
C THR A 88 -5.48 14.51 -14.72
N ARG A 89 -6.08 14.34 -15.91
CA ARG A 89 -7.35 13.62 -16.07
C ARG A 89 -7.20 12.13 -15.77
N THR A 90 -6.17 11.49 -16.31
CA THR A 90 -5.90 10.07 -16.05
C THR A 90 -5.52 9.81 -14.60
N PHE A 91 -4.82 10.74 -13.95
CA PHE A 91 -4.53 10.65 -12.51
C PHE A 91 -5.81 10.75 -11.67
N THR A 92 -6.70 11.70 -11.96
CA THR A 92 -7.99 11.79 -11.26
C THR A 92 -8.83 10.53 -11.48
N LEU A 93 -8.92 10.04 -12.71
CA LEU A 93 -9.65 8.79 -13.01
C LEU A 93 -9.05 7.61 -12.26
N LEU A 94 -7.72 7.52 -12.19
CA LEU A 94 -7.02 6.49 -11.43
C LEU A 94 -7.42 6.52 -9.95
N ILE A 95 -7.41 7.69 -9.30
CA ILE A 95 -7.83 7.84 -7.90
C ILE A 95 -9.31 7.46 -7.72
N VAL A 96 -10.18 7.89 -8.63
CA VAL A 96 -11.63 7.57 -8.58
C VAL A 96 -11.86 6.06 -8.67
N VAL A 97 -11.25 5.40 -9.64
CA VAL A 97 -11.32 3.94 -9.81
C VAL A 97 -10.75 3.25 -8.58
N TRP A 98 -9.64 3.75 -8.03
CA TRP A 98 -9.00 3.17 -6.86
C TRP A 98 -9.88 3.24 -5.61
N ILE A 99 -10.50 4.40 -5.33
CA ILE A 99 -11.46 4.56 -4.22
C ILE A 99 -12.67 3.65 -4.41
N ALA A 100 -13.20 3.55 -5.63
CA ALA A 100 -14.32 2.65 -5.92
C ALA A 100 -13.96 1.18 -5.66
N LEU A 101 -12.78 0.74 -6.10
CA LEU A 101 -12.28 -0.61 -5.86
C LEU A 101 -12.04 -0.88 -4.36
N ILE A 102 -11.53 0.10 -3.60
CA ILE A 102 -11.37 -0.01 -2.13
C ILE A 102 -12.73 -0.23 -1.46
N GLY A 103 -13.74 0.55 -1.84
CA GLY A 103 -15.10 0.40 -1.33
C GLY A 103 -15.70 -0.98 -1.64
N LEU A 104 -15.60 -1.42 -2.89
CA LEU A 104 -16.09 -2.74 -3.32
C LEU A 104 -15.37 -3.90 -2.61
N SER A 105 -14.03 -3.84 -2.52
CA SER A 105 -13.23 -4.85 -1.81
C SER A 105 -13.66 -4.96 -0.34
N THR A 106 -13.98 -3.83 0.30
CA THR A 106 -14.44 -3.81 1.69
C THR A 106 -15.80 -4.47 1.83
N VAL A 107 -16.75 -4.18 0.93
CA VAL A 107 -18.06 -4.83 0.93
C VAL A 107 -17.92 -6.34 0.77
N PHE A 108 -17.06 -6.81 -0.13
CA PHE A 108 -16.79 -8.24 -0.28
C PHE A 108 -16.16 -8.86 0.97
N SER A 109 -15.20 -8.18 1.60
CA SER A 109 -14.60 -8.64 2.86
C SER A 109 -15.63 -8.74 3.99
N LEU A 110 -16.58 -7.79 4.07
CA LEU A 110 -17.66 -7.85 5.05
C LEU A 110 -18.64 -8.98 4.77
N MET A 111 -19.01 -9.20 3.50
CA MET A 111 -19.87 -10.33 3.10
C MET A 111 -19.20 -11.67 3.38
N LYS A 112 -17.90 -11.80 3.10
CA LYS A 112 -17.10 -12.99 3.45
C LYS A 112 -17.09 -13.21 4.95
N MET A 113 -16.89 -12.16 5.75
CA MET A 113 -16.93 -12.24 7.22
C MET A 113 -18.31 -12.68 7.72
N ALA A 114 -19.40 -12.14 7.18
CA ALA A 114 -20.76 -12.53 7.53
C ALA A 114 -21.05 -14.00 7.16
N ALA A 115 -20.61 -14.45 5.98
CA ALA A 115 -20.78 -15.83 5.52
C ALA A 115 -20.02 -16.83 6.41
N VAL A 116 -18.78 -16.51 6.78
CA VAL A 116 -17.98 -17.33 7.70
C VAL A 116 -18.64 -17.41 9.08
N GLN A 117 -19.14 -16.30 9.62
CA GLN A 117 -19.81 -16.29 10.92
C GLN A 117 -21.14 -17.07 10.92
N MET A 118 -21.93 -16.96 9.85
CA MET A 118 -23.20 -17.69 9.73
C MET A 118 -23.03 -19.20 9.54
N ASN A 119 -21.99 -19.62 8.81
CA ASN A 119 -21.73 -21.04 8.53
C ASN A 119 -20.88 -21.73 9.61
N SER A 120 -20.26 -20.98 10.52
CA SER A 120 -19.53 -21.53 11.67
C SER A 120 -20.50 -21.92 12.79
N SER A 121 -21.22 -23.03 12.60
CA SER A 121 -22.31 -23.53 13.46
C SER A 121 -21.89 -24.03 14.86
N SER A 122 -20.63 -23.87 15.27
CA SER A 122 -20.08 -24.42 16.53
C SER A 122 -19.74 -23.37 17.60
N THR A 123 -19.96 -22.08 17.35
CA THR A 123 -19.72 -21.05 18.35
C THR A 123 -20.78 -19.98 18.19
N SER A 124 -21.45 -19.66 19.29
CA SER A 124 -22.48 -18.62 19.44
C SER A 124 -21.91 -17.22 19.21
N GLN A 125 -21.24 -16.99 18.06
CA GLN A 125 -20.87 -15.67 17.59
C GLN A 125 -22.10 -15.04 16.96
N VAL A 126 -22.87 -14.36 17.80
CA VAL A 126 -23.99 -13.53 17.39
C VAL A 126 -23.44 -12.46 16.45
N LEU A 127 -23.90 -12.46 15.19
CA LEU A 127 -23.61 -11.36 14.27
C LEU A 127 -23.90 -10.03 14.98
N PRO A 128 -23.02 -9.03 14.89
CA PRO A 128 -23.26 -7.77 15.56
C PRO A 128 -24.60 -7.20 15.06
N LYS A 129 -25.60 -7.14 15.95
CA LYS A 129 -26.89 -6.51 15.64
C LYS A 129 -26.76 -4.99 15.58
N GLU A 130 -25.74 -4.46 16.25
CA GLU A 130 -25.45 -3.03 16.33
C GLU A 130 -24.40 -2.61 15.30
N LEU A 131 -24.64 -1.45 14.70
CA LEU A 131 -23.76 -0.86 13.69
C LEU A 131 -22.35 -0.55 14.24
N TRP A 132 -22.27 -0.25 15.53
CA TRP A 132 -21.00 -0.03 16.24
C TRP A 132 -20.11 -1.27 16.27
N GLY A 133 -20.70 -2.45 16.45
CA GLY A 133 -19.96 -3.71 16.43
C GLY A 133 -19.33 -3.99 15.06
N TRP A 134 -19.99 -3.58 13.98
CA TRP A 134 -19.45 -3.68 12.63
C TRP A 134 -18.34 -2.67 12.33
N LEU A 135 -18.41 -1.46 12.88
CA LEU A 135 -17.39 -0.43 12.70
C LEU A 135 -16.02 -0.84 13.21
N MET A 136 -15.97 -1.68 14.24
CA MET A 136 -14.73 -2.20 14.83
C MET A 136 -14.22 -3.48 14.16
N THR A 137 -14.88 -3.95 13.09
CA THR A 137 -14.45 -5.16 12.39
C THR A 137 -13.18 -4.91 11.57
N PRO A 138 -12.30 -5.91 11.43
CA PRO A 138 -11.06 -5.77 10.66
C PRO A 138 -11.27 -5.21 9.23
N PRO A 139 -12.29 -5.63 8.45
CA PRO A 139 -12.53 -5.06 7.12
C PRO A 139 -12.75 -3.54 7.14
N ILE A 140 -13.43 -2.99 8.15
CA ILE A 140 -13.67 -1.54 8.27
C ILE A 140 -12.40 -0.80 8.68
N LEU A 141 -11.60 -1.35 9.59
CA LEU A 141 -10.33 -0.75 9.98
C LEU A 141 -9.36 -0.68 8.79
N LEU A 142 -9.30 -1.75 8.00
CA LEU A 142 -8.52 -1.79 6.76
C LEU A 142 -9.06 -0.80 5.71
N PHE A 143 -10.38 -0.68 5.60
CA PHE A 143 -11.03 0.33 4.75
C PHE A 143 -10.62 1.75 5.14
N ILE A 144 -10.71 2.10 6.43
CA ILE A 144 -10.34 3.42 6.94
C ILE A 144 -8.90 3.75 6.53
N SER A 145 -7.96 2.84 6.79
CA SER A 145 -6.55 3.03 6.44
C SER A 145 -6.35 3.24 4.93
N LYS A 146 -6.96 2.39 4.10
CA LYS A 146 -6.88 2.48 2.63
C LYS A 146 -7.53 3.74 2.08
N PHE A 147 -8.71 4.08 2.57
CA PHE A 147 -9.48 5.23 2.11
C PHE A 147 -8.77 6.54 2.45
N PHE A 148 -8.29 6.69 3.68
CA PHE A 148 -7.51 7.86 4.08
C PHE A 148 -6.18 7.95 3.33
N GLY A 149 -5.49 6.83 3.10
CA GLY A 149 -4.27 6.83 2.28
C GLY A 149 -4.53 7.27 0.84
N ALA A 150 -5.58 6.75 0.19
CA ALA A 150 -5.94 7.14 -1.18
C ALA A 150 -6.31 8.63 -1.28
N LEU A 151 -7.08 9.13 -0.31
CA LEU A 151 -7.38 10.56 -0.20
C LEU A 151 -6.13 11.41 0.07
N ALA A 152 -5.22 10.95 0.94
CA ALA A 152 -3.98 11.65 1.23
C ALA A 152 -3.08 11.75 -0.01
N VAL A 153 -3.02 10.70 -0.85
CA VAL A 153 -2.30 10.74 -2.13
C VAL A 153 -2.91 11.78 -3.08
N TRP A 154 -4.25 11.85 -3.14
CA TRP A 154 -4.93 12.87 -3.95
C TRP A 154 -4.68 14.29 -3.45
N LEU A 155 -4.77 14.51 -2.13
CA LEU A 155 -4.46 15.80 -1.50
C LEU A 155 -2.99 16.18 -1.66
N TYR A 156 -2.08 15.22 -1.59
CA TYR A 156 -0.66 15.43 -1.84
C TYR A 156 -0.42 15.99 -3.25
N ALA A 157 -1.04 15.37 -4.26
CA ALA A 157 -0.95 15.86 -5.64
C ALA A 157 -1.55 17.27 -5.80
N LEU A 158 -2.60 17.60 -5.03
CA LEU A 158 -3.28 18.90 -5.11
C LEU A 158 -2.55 20.02 -4.37
N LEU A 159 -1.87 19.72 -3.26
CA LEU A 159 -1.35 20.73 -2.31
C LEU A 159 0.17 20.72 -2.13
N LEU A 160 0.82 19.55 -2.19
CA LEU A 160 2.13 19.32 -1.59
C LEU A 160 3.17 18.70 -2.54
N GLY A 161 2.89 18.64 -3.85
CA GLY A 161 3.65 17.86 -4.83
C GLY A 161 5.18 18.00 -4.87
N GLY A 162 5.81 18.94 -4.15
CA GLY A 162 7.27 18.98 -3.99
C GLY A 162 7.86 18.07 -2.89
N PHE A 163 7.06 17.57 -1.95
CA PHE A 163 7.53 16.80 -0.80
C PHE A 163 7.40 15.29 -1.01
N LEU A 164 8.38 14.70 -1.70
CA LEU A 164 8.39 13.28 -2.10
C LEU A 164 8.10 12.29 -0.96
N GLU A 165 8.64 12.55 0.24
CA GLU A 165 8.43 11.74 1.44
C GLU A 165 6.95 11.61 1.80
N ILE A 166 6.19 12.71 1.67
CA ILE A 166 4.75 12.76 1.98
C ILE A 166 3.98 11.90 0.97
N GLY A 167 4.37 11.93 -0.31
CA GLY A 167 3.75 11.09 -1.34
C GLY A 167 3.93 9.60 -1.06
N VAL A 168 5.14 9.19 -0.65
CA VAL A 168 5.42 7.80 -0.25
C VAL A 168 4.65 7.43 1.00
N ALA A 169 4.74 8.25 2.05
CA ALA A 169 4.05 8.02 3.33
C ALA A 169 2.53 7.95 3.18
N ALA A 170 1.93 8.72 2.27
CA ALA A 170 0.51 8.68 1.98
C ALA A 170 0.07 7.40 1.25
N SER A 171 0.95 6.81 0.43
CA SER A 171 0.64 5.60 -0.35
C SER A 171 0.72 4.29 0.46
N LEU A 172 1.60 4.24 1.48
CA LEU A 172 1.84 3.05 2.30
C LEU A 172 0.61 2.56 3.09
N PRO A 173 -0.21 3.45 3.71
CA PRO A 173 -1.46 3.07 4.36
C PRO A 173 -2.48 2.39 3.46
N VAL A 174 -2.34 2.49 2.13
CA VAL A 174 -3.17 1.73 1.19
C VAL A 174 -2.50 0.43 0.79
N CYS A 175 -1.21 0.50 0.45
CA CYS A 175 -0.46 -0.64 -0.06
C CYS A 175 -0.33 -1.77 0.96
N LEU A 176 -0.04 -1.47 2.24
CA LEU A 176 0.17 -2.50 3.25
C LEU A 176 -1.12 -3.27 3.58
N PRO A 177 -2.26 -2.61 3.86
CA PRO A 177 -3.55 -3.32 4.02
C PRO A 177 -3.98 -4.09 2.77
N ALA A 178 -3.73 -3.56 1.57
CA ALA A 178 -4.08 -4.25 0.33
C ALA A 178 -3.21 -5.49 0.10
N PHE A 179 -1.92 -5.41 0.43
CA PHE A 179 -1.01 -6.56 0.41
C PHE A 179 -1.45 -7.64 1.41
N TYR A 180 -1.77 -7.24 2.64
CA TYR A 180 -2.28 -8.15 3.66
C TYR A 180 -3.54 -8.90 3.19
N GLU A 181 -4.54 -8.18 2.69
CA GLU A 181 -5.76 -8.82 2.16
C GLU A 181 -5.48 -9.74 0.97
N SER A 182 -4.55 -9.36 0.09
CA SER A 182 -4.15 -10.19 -1.04
C SER A 182 -3.47 -11.49 -0.60
N LEU A 183 -2.71 -11.48 0.50
CA LEU A 183 -2.09 -12.68 1.08
C LEU A 183 -3.09 -13.57 1.82
N CYS A 184 -4.17 -13.00 2.36
CA CYS A 184 -5.23 -13.76 3.01
C CYS A 184 -6.15 -14.52 2.04
N LEU A 185 -5.94 -14.39 0.73
CA LEU A 185 -6.67 -15.12 -0.29
C LEU A 185 -6.00 -16.48 -0.55
N SER A 186 -6.80 -17.54 -0.57
CA SER A 186 -6.31 -18.91 -0.74
C SER A 186 -6.20 -19.32 -2.22
N GLY A 187 -6.84 -18.58 -3.13
CA GLY A 187 -6.95 -18.90 -4.56
C GLY A 187 -7.99 -19.97 -4.88
N LYS A 188 -8.62 -20.55 -3.85
CA LYS A 188 -9.70 -21.55 -3.94
C LYS A 188 -11.08 -20.94 -3.73
N GLU A 189 -11.18 -19.62 -3.60
CA GLU A 189 -12.44 -18.93 -3.41
C GLU A 189 -13.38 -19.15 -4.61
N PRO A 190 -14.66 -19.50 -4.37
CA PRO A 190 -15.62 -19.70 -5.46
C PRO A 190 -15.96 -18.38 -6.16
N ASP A 191 -15.95 -17.26 -5.42
CA ASP A 191 -16.33 -15.94 -5.92
C ASP A 191 -15.12 -15.21 -6.52
N ARG A 192 -14.78 -15.55 -7.77
CA ARG A 192 -13.62 -14.98 -8.49
C ARG A 192 -13.65 -13.45 -8.59
N SER A 193 -14.83 -12.84 -8.70
CA SER A 193 -14.97 -11.38 -8.82
C SER A 193 -14.38 -10.64 -7.63
N ALA A 194 -14.59 -11.14 -6.41
CA ALA A 194 -14.01 -10.54 -5.21
C ALA A 194 -12.48 -10.66 -5.19
N LEU A 195 -11.94 -11.81 -5.61
CA LEU A 195 -10.51 -12.03 -5.74
C LEU A 195 -9.87 -11.05 -6.74
N TRP A 196 -10.47 -10.89 -7.92
CA TRP A 196 -10.00 -9.92 -8.92
C TRP A 196 -10.01 -8.50 -8.38
N VAL A 197 -11.05 -8.10 -7.64
CA VAL A 197 -11.14 -6.75 -7.06
C VAL A 197 -10.08 -6.54 -5.99
N THR A 198 -9.87 -7.48 -5.08
CA THR A 198 -8.83 -7.36 -4.04
C THR A 198 -7.43 -7.31 -4.64
N HIS A 199 -7.13 -8.13 -5.64
CA HIS A 199 -5.86 -8.08 -6.37
C HIS A 199 -5.71 -6.77 -7.17
N ALA A 200 -6.77 -6.28 -7.81
CA ALA A 200 -6.74 -5.00 -8.50
C ALA A 200 -6.42 -3.85 -7.55
N VAL A 201 -7.01 -3.83 -6.34
CA VAL A 201 -6.66 -2.85 -5.30
C VAL A 201 -5.18 -2.96 -4.94
N PHE A 202 -4.67 -4.17 -4.75
CA PHE A 202 -3.25 -4.40 -4.42
C PHE A 202 -2.31 -3.91 -5.53
N PHE A 203 -2.53 -4.33 -6.78
CA PHE A 203 -1.69 -3.91 -7.91
C PHE A 203 -1.73 -2.40 -8.14
N MET A 204 -2.92 -1.79 -8.03
CA MET A 204 -3.05 -0.33 -8.12
C MET A 204 -2.29 0.38 -7.00
N SER A 205 -2.38 -0.12 -5.77
CA SER A 205 -1.65 0.45 -4.63
C SER A 205 -0.14 0.32 -4.81
N LEU A 206 0.32 -0.87 -5.21
CA LEU A 206 1.73 -1.12 -5.50
C LEU A 206 2.24 -0.20 -6.61
N PHE A 207 1.47 -0.06 -7.69
CA PHE A 207 1.80 0.84 -8.79
C PHE A 207 1.96 2.30 -8.31
N VAL A 208 1.00 2.81 -7.53
CA VAL A 208 1.07 4.17 -6.97
C VAL A 208 2.27 4.33 -6.04
N THR A 209 2.50 3.38 -5.13
CA THR A 209 3.64 3.39 -4.21
C THR A 209 4.97 3.35 -4.97
N CYS A 210 5.11 2.53 -6.02
CA CYS A 210 6.30 2.51 -6.85
C CYS A 210 6.50 3.84 -7.58
N CYS A 211 5.44 4.42 -8.15
CA CYS A 211 5.54 5.68 -8.86
C CYS A 211 5.95 6.86 -7.94
N MET A 212 5.52 6.84 -6.68
CA MET A 212 5.94 7.83 -5.67
C MET A 212 7.31 7.51 -5.04
N GLY A 213 7.63 6.22 -4.88
CA GLY A 213 8.84 5.74 -4.21
C GLY A 213 10.11 5.80 -5.05
N VAL A 214 10.03 5.49 -6.35
CA VAL A 214 11.20 5.53 -7.25
C VAL A 214 11.86 6.91 -7.30
N PRO A 215 11.13 8.03 -7.45
CA PRO A 215 11.71 9.37 -7.43
C PRO A 215 12.38 9.71 -6.11
N TRP A 216 11.77 9.32 -4.99
CA TRP A 216 12.32 9.51 -3.65
C TRP A 216 13.62 8.72 -3.46
N LEU A 217 13.61 7.42 -3.75
CA LEU A 217 14.80 6.56 -3.69
C LEU A 217 15.93 7.07 -4.59
N THR A 218 15.61 7.53 -5.80
CA THR A 218 16.60 8.06 -6.75
C THR A 218 17.22 9.36 -6.26
N ARG A 219 16.45 10.20 -5.55
CA ARG A 219 16.95 11.42 -4.91
C ARG A 219 17.89 11.08 -3.77
N GLU A 220 17.47 10.21 -2.85
CA GLU A 220 18.29 9.80 -1.71
C GLU A 220 19.57 9.10 -2.16
N LEU A 221 19.49 8.18 -3.14
CA LEU A 221 20.66 7.51 -3.70
C LEU A 221 21.66 8.52 -4.30
N ARG A 222 21.18 9.51 -5.05
CA ARG A 222 22.06 10.57 -5.60
C ARG A 222 22.73 11.38 -4.51
N LEU A 223 22.00 11.74 -3.45
CA LEU A 223 22.55 12.47 -2.32
C LEU A 223 23.60 11.63 -1.58
N SER A 224 23.33 10.35 -1.31
CA SER A 224 24.27 9.44 -0.68
C SER A 224 25.53 9.24 -1.54
N VAL A 225 25.38 9.03 -2.84
CA VAL A 225 26.53 8.89 -3.76
C VAL A 225 27.37 10.17 -3.77
N HIS A 226 26.73 11.34 -3.83
CA HIS A 226 27.43 12.63 -3.81
C HIS A 226 28.20 12.84 -2.49
N GLN A 227 27.60 12.49 -1.35
CA GLN A 227 28.27 12.52 -0.05
C GLN A 227 29.47 11.57 -0.02
N ILE A 228 29.30 10.31 -0.46
CA ILE A 228 30.39 9.32 -0.51
C ILE A 228 31.54 9.81 -1.40
N GLN A 229 31.24 10.41 -2.56
CA GLN A 229 32.26 11.00 -3.43
C GLN A 229 32.98 12.19 -2.80
N GLY A 230 32.25 13.06 -2.08
CA GLY A 230 32.83 14.17 -1.32
C GLY A 230 33.78 13.70 -0.22
N TYR A 231 33.41 12.65 0.52
CA TYR A 231 34.29 12.04 1.52
C TYR A 231 35.45 11.27 0.89
N ALA A 232 35.24 10.62 -0.26
CA ALA A 232 36.28 9.87 -0.96
C ALA A 232 37.44 10.78 -1.40
N ALA A 233 37.18 12.02 -1.82
CA ALA A 233 38.25 12.97 -2.14
C ALA A 233 39.08 13.37 -0.90
N HIS A 234 38.45 13.51 0.27
CA HIS A 234 39.10 13.80 1.54
C HIS A 234 39.88 12.59 2.11
N VAL A 235 39.40 11.37 1.88
CA VAL A 235 40.02 10.12 2.36
C VAL A 235 41.07 9.59 1.38
N SER A 236 40.99 9.95 0.08
CA SER A 236 41.99 9.54 -0.90
C SER A 236 43.38 10.05 -0.53
N TYR A 237 44.29 9.13 -0.25
CA TYR A 237 45.67 9.38 0.17
C TYR A 237 46.41 10.34 -0.77
N TYR A 238 45.99 10.40 -2.04
CA TYR A 238 46.56 11.22 -3.10
C TYR A 238 46.37 12.74 -2.89
N ASN A 239 45.33 13.14 -2.14
CA ASN A 239 45.04 14.55 -1.91
C ASN A 239 45.48 15.06 -0.54
N ARG A 240 45.96 14.17 0.35
CA ARG A 240 46.57 14.56 1.63
C ARG A 240 47.82 15.41 1.40
N GLN A 241 47.95 16.45 2.19
CA GLN A 241 49.09 17.36 2.18
C GLN A 241 50.41 16.61 2.42
N GLU A 242 50.38 15.59 3.29
CA GLU A 242 51.47 14.66 3.57
C GLU A 242 52.04 13.99 2.31
N TYR A 243 51.18 13.53 1.40
CA TYR A 243 51.63 12.88 0.15
C TYR A 243 52.22 13.88 -0.84
N LYS A 244 51.67 15.11 -0.89
CA LYS A 244 52.22 16.21 -1.69
C LYS A 244 53.60 16.64 -1.19
N GLU A 245 53.80 16.65 0.13
CA GLU A 245 55.09 16.93 0.76
C GLU A 245 56.12 15.81 0.53
N LEU A 246 55.72 14.55 0.68
CA LEU A 246 56.56 13.38 0.36
C LEU A 246 56.99 13.37 -1.12
N LYS A 247 56.09 13.72 -2.05
CA LYS A 247 56.42 13.82 -3.47
C LYS A 247 57.42 14.94 -3.74
N LYS A 248 57.24 16.11 -3.12
CA LYS A 248 58.20 17.23 -3.20
C LYS A 248 59.57 16.84 -2.64
N TYR A 249 59.60 16.17 -1.49
CA TYR A 249 60.85 15.70 -0.87
C TYR A 249 61.59 14.70 -1.77
N LYS A 250 60.86 13.71 -2.33
CA LYS A 250 61.44 12.72 -3.25
C LYS A 250 62.02 13.38 -4.51
N GLN A 251 61.36 14.40 -5.05
CA GLN A 251 61.88 15.19 -6.19
C GLN A 251 63.14 15.99 -5.82
N MET A 252 63.19 16.60 -4.63
CA MET A 252 64.38 17.32 -4.16
C MET A 252 65.59 16.39 -3.95
N VAL A 253 65.37 15.21 -3.36
CA VAL A 253 66.44 14.22 -3.16
C VAL A 253 66.96 13.66 -4.48
N SER A 254 66.08 13.39 -5.44
CA SER A 254 66.47 12.94 -6.79
C SER A 254 67.31 13.99 -7.52
N LYS A 255 67.02 15.29 -7.34
CA LYS A 255 67.77 16.39 -7.96
C LYS A 255 69.16 16.62 -7.36
N LYS A 256 69.38 16.20 -6.11
CA LYS A 256 70.69 16.29 -5.44
C LYS A 256 71.63 15.12 -5.78
N LYS A 257 71.10 14.03 -6.34
CA LYS A 257 71.85 12.83 -6.72
C LYS A 257 72.22 12.77 -8.21
N ALA A 258 71.69 13.69 -9.01
CA ALA A 258 72.06 13.89 -10.41
C ALA A 258 73.01 15.08 -10.52
#